data_AF-A0A534QKN9-F1
#
_entry.id   AF-A0A534QKN9-F1
#
_cell.length_a   1.000
_cell.length_b   1.000
_cell.length_c   1.000
_cell.angle_alpha   90.00
_cell.angle_beta   90.00
_cell.angle_gamma   90.00
#
_symmetry.space_group_name_H-M   'P 1'
#
loop_
_entity.id
_entity.type
_entity.pdbx_description
1 polymer ?
#
loop_
_entity_poly.entity_id
_entity_poly.type
_entity_poly.pdbx_seq_one_letter_code
_entity_poly.pdbx_strand_id
1 'polypeptide(L)'
;MNLVVFEGPSGALRPGDAFLVFVVKDLGLSGQDPAVRNELLDLLLTSRYELLAALAGEPQPGVDPVRQLFLHAWDRLHDVVRRAALRGGLEGRALRYATFLAAGDALAAVDAAGPSLGLEISADGLRRLARVLEPEFAGDPLAYSEEPDPALRELFEFHEPNAAPALESEPAAPPSASWWAGPRPAHAADLPSAGTLAALIRRLDRWVPDDHELSEYRDAVDRLLDHVAADARQRNTLDARVADTFPHLVKAVAWQESCWRQFVRRGGKVTYLLSSTGDIGLMQVNRRVWRGFFDVRRLQWDIAYNGGVGAEILAQLLMRYGLKEADERLGNAARATYAAYNGGPSAYRRYRLAHVPRAQRAIDRAFWQKYQAMAAGQALDFVLCAERWGRPQSAQLSTAPPGSTPKCCIRSRRCRATSAIASRHLSIASRPRASLV
;
A
#
# COMPACT_ATOMS: atom_id res chain seq x y z
N MET A 1 18.50 -28.93 -22.86
CA MET A 1 17.42 -28.83 -21.85
C MET A 1 18.00 -28.11 -20.65
N ASN A 2 17.84 -26.79 -20.57
CA ASN A 2 18.28 -26.02 -19.42
C ASN A 2 17.14 -26.02 -18.40
N LEU A 3 17.24 -26.85 -17.38
CA LEU A 3 16.42 -26.71 -16.18
C LEU A 3 16.78 -25.37 -15.54
N VAL A 4 15.90 -24.39 -15.66
CA VAL A 4 15.90 -23.26 -14.71
C VAL A 4 15.10 -23.74 -13.52
N VAL A 5 15.80 -24.30 -12.53
CA VAL A 5 15.26 -24.50 -11.18
C VAL A 5 15.08 -23.10 -10.60
N PHE A 6 13.87 -22.74 -10.20
CA PHE A 6 13.62 -21.45 -9.55
C PHE A 6 14.43 -21.37 -8.25
N GLU A 7 15.38 -20.43 -8.15
CA GLU A 7 16.11 -20.15 -6.91
C GLU A 7 15.15 -19.54 -5.87
N GLY A 8 14.55 -20.40 -5.07
CA GLY A 8 13.69 -20.04 -3.94
C GLY A 8 12.31 -19.46 -4.32
N PRO A 9 11.42 -19.29 -3.32
CA PRO A 9 10.05 -18.82 -3.54
C PRO A 9 10.01 -17.43 -4.21
N SER A 10 11.00 -16.57 -3.98
CA SER A 10 11.09 -15.24 -4.63
C SER A 10 11.48 -15.29 -6.12
N GLY A 11 12.07 -16.39 -6.59
CA GLY A 11 12.44 -16.61 -8.00
C GLY A 11 11.24 -16.97 -8.88
N ALA A 12 10.32 -17.81 -8.37
CA ALA A 12 9.13 -18.28 -9.10
C ALA A 12 7.96 -17.29 -9.10
N LEU A 13 7.82 -16.49 -8.03
CA LEU A 13 6.70 -15.56 -7.87
C LEU A 13 6.75 -14.34 -8.80
N ARG A 14 7.95 -13.92 -9.23
CA ARG A 14 8.14 -12.77 -10.12
C ARG A 14 7.60 -13.03 -11.54
N PRO A 15 7.97 -14.16 -12.20
CA PRO A 15 7.38 -14.57 -13.48
C PRO A 15 5.85 -14.66 -13.45
N GLY A 16 5.25 -15.21 -12.39
CA GLY A 16 3.79 -15.31 -12.27
C GLY A 16 3.11 -13.94 -12.22
N ASP A 17 3.61 -12.99 -11.43
CA ASP A 17 3.07 -11.63 -11.37
C ASP A 17 3.35 -10.84 -12.67
N ALA A 18 4.45 -11.09 -13.37
CA ALA A 18 4.70 -10.50 -14.70
C ALA A 18 3.70 -11.05 -15.75
N PHE A 19 3.50 -12.36 -15.78
CA PHE A 19 2.49 -13.03 -16.62
C PHE A 19 1.08 -12.47 -16.36
N LEU A 20 0.69 -12.33 -15.10
CA LEU A 20 -0.64 -11.81 -14.76
C LEU A 20 -0.82 -10.37 -15.26
N VAL A 21 0.18 -9.50 -15.09
CA VAL A 21 0.14 -8.14 -15.63
C VAL A 21 0.01 -8.14 -17.16
N PHE A 22 0.73 -9.02 -17.86
CA PHE A 22 0.62 -9.17 -19.31
C PHE A 22 -0.82 -9.51 -19.73
N VAL A 23 -1.42 -10.52 -19.12
CA VAL A 23 -2.80 -10.97 -19.41
C VAL A 23 -3.83 -9.89 -19.07
N VAL A 24 -3.67 -9.22 -17.92
CA VAL A 24 -4.55 -8.14 -17.46
C VAL A 24 -4.54 -6.98 -18.45
N LYS A 25 -3.36 -6.58 -18.94
CA LYS A 25 -3.25 -5.50 -19.94
C LYS A 25 -3.90 -5.91 -21.26
N ASP A 26 -3.65 -7.13 -21.72
CA ASP A 26 -4.24 -7.65 -22.96
C ASP A 26 -5.78 -7.67 -22.91
N LEU A 27 -6.36 -8.20 -21.83
CA LEU A 27 -7.82 -8.25 -21.65
C LEU A 27 -8.42 -6.86 -21.43
N GLY A 28 -7.73 -6.02 -20.66
CA GLY A 28 -8.18 -4.67 -20.35
C GLY A 28 -8.19 -3.73 -21.56
N LEU A 29 -7.26 -3.91 -22.51
CA LEU A 29 -7.21 -3.16 -23.77
C LEU A 29 -8.26 -3.67 -24.77
N SER A 30 -8.55 -4.98 -24.76
CA SER A 30 -9.53 -5.61 -25.65
C SER A 30 -10.99 -5.36 -25.24
N GLY A 31 -11.23 -4.79 -24.05
CA GLY A 31 -12.57 -4.56 -23.51
C GLY A 31 -12.75 -3.15 -22.93
N GLN A 32 -13.79 -2.45 -23.35
CA GLN A 32 -14.10 -1.10 -22.85
C GLN A 32 -15.03 -1.08 -21.62
N ASP A 33 -15.43 -2.23 -21.08
CA ASP A 33 -16.35 -2.31 -19.93
C ASP A 33 -15.64 -1.93 -18.61
N PRO A 34 -16.03 -0.82 -17.95
CA PRO A 34 -15.44 -0.40 -16.68
C PRO A 34 -15.60 -1.46 -15.57
N ALA A 35 -16.66 -2.26 -15.59
CA ALA A 35 -16.85 -3.29 -14.58
C ALA A 35 -15.85 -4.46 -14.77
N VAL A 36 -15.53 -4.84 -16.02
CA VAL A 36 -14.47 -5.83 -16.30
C VAL A 36 -13.11 -5.27 -15.88
N ARG A 37 -12.82 -4.00 -16.17
CA ARG A 37 -11.58 -3.35 -15.70
C ARG A 37 -11.48 -3.37 -14.17
N ASN A 38 -12.57 -3.12 -13.46
CA ASN A 38 -12.59 -3.21 -11.99
C ASN A 38 -12.30 -4.64 -11.51
N GLU A 39 -12.89 -5.65 -12.13
CA GLU A 39 -12.61 -7.05 -11.78
C GLU A 39 -11.16 -7.47 -12.10
N LEU A 40 -10.58 -6.95 -13.18
CA LEU A 40 -9.17 -7.15 -13.52
C LEU A 40 -8.23 -6.53 -12.48
N LEU A 41 -8.54 -5.31 -12.00
CA LEU A 41 -7.81 -4.70 -10.91
C LEU A 41 -7.94 -5.52 -9.62
N ASP A 42 -9.16 -5.99 -9.31
CA ASP A 42 -9.43 -6.86 -8.15
C ASP A 42 -8.61 -8.15 -8.21
N LEU A 43 -8.55 -8.79 -9.38
CA LEU A 43 -7.73 -9.97 -9.65
C LEU A 43 -6.25 -9.68 -9.40
N LEU A 44 -5.72 -8.61 -10.01
CA LEU A 44 -4.31 -8.24 -9.89
C LEU A 44 -3.92 -7.96 -8.44
N LEU A 45 -4.66 -7.07 -7.77
CA LEU A 45 -4.36 -6.69 -6.39
C LEU A 45 -4.53 -7.89 -5.46
N THR A 46 -5.61 -8.67 -5.57
CA THR A 46 -5.79 -9.83 -4.70
C THR A 46 -4.66 -10.83 -4.86
N SER A 47 -4.26 -11.15 -6.10
CA SER A 47 -3.15 -12.08 -6.35
C SER A 47 -1.85 -11.60 -5.70
N ARG A 48 -1.59 -10.28 -5.72
CA ARG A 48 -0.41 -9.70 -5.07
C ARG A 48 -0.47 -9.69 -3.54
N TYR A 49 -1.65 -9.50 -2.95
CA TYR A 49 -1.81 -9.63 -1.49
C TYR A 49 -1.67 -11.10 -1.03
N GLU A 50 -2.19 -12.06 -1.81
CA GLU A 50 -1.99 -13.48 -1.54
C GLU A 50 -0.50 -13.86 -1.68
N LEU A 51 0.21 -13.31 -2.69
CA LEU A 51 1.66 -13.45 -2.84
C LEU A 51 2.42 -12.90 -1.62
N LEU A 52 2.04 -11.72 -1.12
CA LEU A 52 2.65 -11.17 0.11
C LEU A 52 2.41 -12.09 1.32
N ALA A 53 1.21 -12.64 1.46
CA ALA A 53 0.87 -13.56 2.54
C ALA A 53 1.72 -14.85 2.44
N ALA A 54 1.88 -15.39 1.24
CA ALA A 54 2.73 -16.56 0.99
C ALA A 54 4.21 -16.29 1.31
N LEU A 55 4.73 -15.10 0.95
CA LEU A 55 6.11 -14.70 1.27
C LEU A 55 6.36 -14.48 2.76
N ALA A 56 5.32 -14.09 3.52
CA ALA A 56 5.41 -13.84 4.95
C ALA A 56 5.12 -15.07 5.82
N GLY A 57 4.43 -16.07 5.26
CA GLY A 57 4.06 -17.30 5.95
C GLY A 57 5.22 -18.29 6.08
N GLU A 58 5.10 -19.20 7.05
CA GLU A 58 6.01 -20.34 7.14
C GLU A 58 5.63 -21.39 6.08
N PRO A 59 6.62 -22.06 5.45
CA PRO A 59 6.35 -23.14 4.51
C PRO A 59 5.48 -24.22 5.16
N GLN A 60 4.36 -24.55 4.54
CA GLN A 60 3.50 -25.64 4.99
C GLN A 60 3.93 -26.94 4.29
N PRO A 61 4.19 -28.03 5.04
CA PRO A 61 4.55 -29.31 4.44
C PRO A 61 3.50 -29.79 3.44
N GLY A 62 3.93 -30.14 2.22
CA GLY A 62 3.04 -30.63 1.16
C GLY A 62 2.23 -29.55 0.44
N VAL A 63 2.43 -28.27 0.76
CA VAL A 63 1.79 -27.15 0.07
C VAL A 63 2.84 -26.39 -0.73
N ASP A 64 2.64 -26.31 -2.05
CA ASP A 64 3.35 -25.35 -2.90
C ASP A 64 2.54 -24.04 -2.97
N PRO A 65 3.01 -22.96 -2.33
CA PRO A 65 2.31 -21.67 -2.34
C PRO A 65 2.29 -21.03 -3.73
N VAL A 66 3.30 -21.26 -4.58
CA VAL A 66 3.35 -20.70 -5.94
C VAL A 66 2.23 -21.32 -6.78
N ARG A 67 2.08 -22.64 -6.67
CA ARG A 67 1.01 -23.40 -7.29
C ARG A 67 -0.38 -22.92 -6.87
N GLN A 68 -0.62 -22.78 -5.56
CA GLN A 68 -1.92 -22.32 -5.06
C GLN A 68 -2.27 -20.91 -5.57
N LEU A 69 -1.30 -20.00 -5.57
CA LEU A 69 -1.48 -18.64 -6.10
C LEU A 69 -1.85 -18.66 -7.58
N PHE A 70 -1.16 -19.48 -8.38
CA PHE A 70 -1.49 -19.61 -9.80
C PHE A 70 -2.93 -20.12 -9.99
N LEU A 71 -3.31 -21.22 -9.33
CA LEU A 71 -4.62 -21.83 -9.50
C LEU A 71 -5.76 -20.88 -9.07
N HIS A 72 -5.60 -20.16 -7.96
CA HIS A 72 -6.58 -19.16 -7.52
C HIS A 72 -6.69 -17.97 -8.49
N ALA A 73 -5.55 -17.46 -8.98
CA ALA A 73 -5.56 -16.40 -9.98
C ALA A 73 -6.18 -16.86 -11.30
N TRP A 74 -5.93 -18.11 -11.70
CA TRP A 74 -6.44 -18.73 -12.92
C TRP A 74 -7.96 -18.91 -12.89
N ASP A 75 -8.51 -19.45 -11.80
CA ASP A 75 -9.96 -19.63 -11.61
C ASP A 75 -10.70 -18.28 -11.72
N ARG A 76 -10.19 -17.25 -11.05
CA ARG A 76 -10.75 -15.90 -11.14
C ARG A 76 -10.62 -15.29 -12.53
N LEU A 77 -9.50 -15.51 -13.21
CA LEU A 77 -9.31 -15.03 -14.58
C LEU A 77 -10.34 -15.65 -15.54
N HIS A 78 -10.62 -16.94 -15.41
CA HIS A 78 -11.65 -17.63 -16.19
C HIS A 78 -13.02 -16.94 -16.02
N ASP A 79 -13.35 -16.62 -14.77
CA ASP A 79 -14.57 -15.92 -14.38
C ASP A 79 -14.68 -14.51 -15.00
N VAL A 80 -13.59 -13.74 -14.99
CA VAL A 80 -13.52 -12.40 -15.60
C VAL A 80 -13.67 -12.50 -17.12
N VAL A 81 -12.93 -13.40 -17.78
CA VAL A 81 -13.01 -13.61 -19.24
C VAL A 81 -14.41 -14.04 -19.65
N ARG A 82 -15.05 -14.94 -18.90
CA ARG A 82 -16.43 -15.37 -19.15
C ARG A 82 -17.40 -14.20 -19.09
N ARG A 83 -17.29 -13.35 -18.06
CA ARG A 83 -18.15 -12.16 -17.94
C ARG A 83 -17.88 -11.14 -19.04
N ALA A 84 -16.62 -10.92 -19.41
CA ALA A 84 -16.26 -10.08 -20.54
C ALA A 84 -16.87 -10.60 -21.85
N ALA A 85 -16.81 -11.92 -22.09
CA ALA A 85 -17.42 -12.57 -23.26
C ALA A 85 -18.94 -12.35 -23.30
N LEU A 86 -19.63 -12.58 -22.18
CA LEU A 86 -21.09 -12.42 -22.08
C LEU A 86 -21.54 -10.97 -22.33
N ARG A 87 -20.65 -10.00 -22.10
CA ARG A 87 -20.91 -8.57 -22.34
C ARG A 87 -20.41 -8.08 -23.69
N GLY A 88 -19.91 -8.98 -24.55
CA GLY A 88 -19.40 -8.64 -25.88
C GLY A 88 -18.03 -7.94 -25.87
N GLY A 89 -17.36 -7.86 -24.72
CA GLY A 89 -16.11 -7.10 -24.53
C GLY A 89 -14.84 -7.83 -24.96
N LEU A 90 -14.93 -8.84 -25.83
CA LEU A 90 -13.76 -9.57 -26.35
C LEU A 90 -13.42 -9.23 -27.81
N GLU A 91 -14.11 -8.26 -28.43
CA GLU A 91 -13.76 -7.64 -29.72
C GLU A 91 -13.22 -8.61 -30.82
N GLY A 92 -13.90 -9.74 -31.06
CA GLY A 92 -13.49 -10.72 -32.08
C GLY A 92 -12.31 -11.64 -31.68
N ARG A 93 -11.77 -11.48 -30.47
CA ARG A 93 -10.71 -12.33 -29.88
C ARG A 93 -11.23 -13.49 -29.05
N ALA A 94 -12.55 -13.72 -29.02
CA ALA A 94 -13.18 -14.76 -28.20
C ALA A 94 -12.55 -16.15 -28.41
N LEU A 95 -12.21 -16.52 -29.65
CA LEU A 95 -11.54 -17.79 -29.95
C LEU A 95 -10.11 -17.86 -29.38
N ARG A 96 -9.37 -16.74 -29.37
CA ARG A 96 -8.02 -16.69 -28.77
C ARG A 96 -8.10 -16.87 -27.26
N TYR A 97 -9.03 -16.18 -26.60
CA TYR A 97 -9.25 -16.36 -25.17
C TYR A 97 -9.74 -17.76 -24.82
N ALA A 98 -10.62 -18.36 -25.63
CA ALA A 98 -11.03 -19.75 -25.44
C ALA A 98 -9.85 -20.73 -25.55
N THR A 99 -9.00 -20.56 -26.57
CA THR A 99 -7.78 -21.37 -26.76
C THR A 99 -6.79 -21.17 -25.61
N PHE A 100 -6.60 -19.92 -25.17
CA PHE A 100 -5.73 -19.57 -24.04
C PHE A 100 -6.21 -20.20 -22.74
N LEU A 101 -7.50 -20.09 -22.42
CA LEU A 101 -8.08 -20.70 -21.22
C LEU A 101 -7.93 -22.23 -21.27
N ALA A 102 -8.27 -22.87 -22.39
CA ALA A 102 -8.11 -24.31 -22.56
C ALA A 102 -6.65 -24.78 -22.42
N ALA A 103 -5.68 -24.00 -22.93
CA ALA A 103 -4.26 -24.30 -22.81
C ALA A 103 -3.78 -24.20 -21.35
N GLY A 104 -4.24 -23.22 -20.60
CA GLY A 104 -3.91 -23.12 -19.17
C GLY A 104 -4.66 -24.12 -18.30
N ASP A 105 -5.88 -24.52 -18.67
CA ASP A 105 -6.60 -25.62 -18.01
C ASP A 105 -5.86 -26.95 -18.19
N ALA A 106 -5.35 -27.21 -19.39
CA ALA A 106 -4.49 -28.36 -19.64
C ALA A 106 -3.20 -28.30 -18.81
N LEU A 107 -2.58 -27.11 -18.67
CA LEU A 107 -1.41 -26.92 -17.82
C LEU A 107 -1.73 -27.20 -16.34
N ALA A 108 -2.85 -26.69 -15.83
CA ALA A 108 -3.31 -26.93 -14.47
C ALA A 108 -3.66 -28.41 -14.23
N ALA A 109 -4.25 -29.09 -15.21
CA ALA A 109 -4.56 -30.52 -15.14
C ALA A 109 -3.31 -31.40 -15.14
N VAL A 110 -2.30 -31.07 -15.96
CA VAL A 110 -1.00 -31.77 -15.97
C VAL A 110 -0.29 -31.61 -14.64
N ASP A 111 -0.28 -30.39 -14.09
CA ASP A 111 0.27 -30.10 -12.77
C ASP A 111 -0.49 -30.85 -11.65
N ALA A 112 -1.82 -30.97 -11.74
CA ALA A 112 -2.63 -31.77 -10.82
C ALA A 112 -2.39 -33.30 -10.93
N ALA A 113 -2.04 -33.79 -12.12
CA ALA A 113 -1.75 -35.20 -12.36
C ALA A 113 -0.39 -35.66 -11.81
N GLY A 114 0.50 -34.73 -11.42
CA GLY A 114 1.42 -34.95 -10.31
C GLY A 114 2.86 -34.45 -10.48
N PRO A 115 3.54 -34.06 -9.36
CA PRO A 115 4.98 -33.78 -9.31
C PRO A 115 5.87 -34.96 -9.75
N SER A 116 5.32 -36.18 -9.75
CA SER A 116 5.99 -37.42 -10.16
C SER A 116 6.34 -37.48 -11.66
N LEU A 117 5.74 -36.61 -12.48
CA LEU A 117 6.07 -36.48 -13.90
C LEU A 117 7.14 -35.41 -14.17
N GLY A 118 7.58 -34.65 -13.16
CA GLY A 118 8.55 -33.56 -13.30
C GLY A 118 8.06 -32.38 -14.15
N LEU A 119 6.73 -32.26 -14.34
CA LEU A 119 6.10 -31.21 -15.13
C LEU A 119 5.57 -30.13 -14.19
N GLU A 120 6.38 -29.11 -13.95
CA GLU A 120 6.01 -27.94 -13.14
C GLU A 120 5.57 -26.76 -14.01
N ILE A 121 4.74 -25.87 -13.46
CA ILE A 121 4.47 -24.55 -14.05
C ILE A 121 5.80 -23.80 -14.16
N SER A 122 6.31 -23.72 -15.39
CA SER A 122 7.60 -23.10 -15.71
C SER A 122 7.42 -21.74 -16.37
N ALA A 123 8.45 -20.89 -16.28
CA ALA A 123 8.49 -19.62 -16.98
C ALA A 123 8.29 -19.80 -18.51
N ASP A 124 8.84 -20.84 -19.10
CA ASP A 124 8.65 -21.11 -20.53
C ASP A 124 7.24 -21.56 -20.86
N GLY A 125 6.57 -22.28 -19.95
CA GLY A 125 5.14 -22.61 -20.07
C GLY A 125 4.29 -21.34 -20.08
N LEU A 126 4.52 -20.42 -19.14
CA LEU A 126 3.82 -19.14 -19.07
C LEU A 126 4.09 -18.26 -20.30
N ARG A 127 5.32 -18.23 -20.82
CA ARG A 127 5.64 -17.52 -22.09
C ARG A 127 4.89 -18.10 -23.27
N ARG A 128 4.84 -19.43 -23.40
CA ARG A 128 4.08 -20.09 -24.48
C ARG A 128 2.59 -19.75 -24.38
N LEU A 129 2.04 -19.78 -23.16
CA LEU A 129 0.65 -19.45 -22.90
C LEU A 129 0.34 -17.98 -23.24
N ALA A 130 1.19 -17.04 -22.84
CA ALA A 130 1.06 -15.62 -23.18
C ALA A 130 1.06 -15.38 -24.71
N ARG A 131 1.90 -16.12 -25.47
CA ARG A 131 1.94 -16.03 -26.93
C ARG A 131 0.72 -16.61 -27.64
N VAL A 132 -0.15 -17.37 -26.95
CA VAL A 132 -1.47 -17.75 -27.49
C VAL A 132 -2.37 -16.52 -27.60
N LEU A 133 -2.29 -15.59 -26.63
CA LEU A 133 -3.05 -14.35 -26.65
C LEU A 133 -2.50 -13.38 -27.69
N GLU A 134 -1.19 -13.16 -27.64
CA GLU A 134 -0.47 -12.19 -28.47
C GLU A 134 0.70 -12.86 -29.21
N PRO A 135 0.43 -13.54 -30.35
CA PRO A 135 1.47 -14.24 -31.12
C PRO A 135 2.55 -13.31 -31.68
N GLU A 136 2.17 -12.07 -32.01
CA GLU A 136 3.04 -11.06 -32.63
C GLU A 136 3.85 -10.24 -31.60
N PHE A 137 3.69 -10.52 -30.30
CA PHE A 137 4.43 -9.79 -29.27
C PHE A 137 5.92 -10.16 -29.30
N ALA A 138 6.75 -9.20 -29.69
CA ALA A 138 8.19 -9.38 -29.88
C ALA A 138 9.01 -9.37 -28.58
N GLY A 139 8.45 -8.89 -27.46
CA GLY A 139 9.14 -8.81 -26.17
C GLY A 139 9.10 -10.12 -25.35
N ASP A 140 9.61 -10.08 -24.12
CA ASP A 140 9.38 -11.14 -23.12
C ASP A 140 8.09 -10.85 -22.33
N PRO A 141 7.03 -11.67 -22.44
CA PRO A 141 5.80 -11.49 -21.66
C PRO A 141 6.01 -11.56 -20.14
N LEU A 142 7.14 -12.09 -19.69
CA LEU A 142 7.50 -12.22 -18.28
C LEU A 142 8.55 -11.19 -17.84
N ALA A 143 8.84 -10.18 -18.66
CA ALA A 143 9.73 -9.10 -18.29
C ALA A 143 9.25 -8.43 -16.98
N TYR A 144 10.07 -8.53 -15.94
CA TYR A 144 9.76 -7.98 -14.63
C TYR A 144 10.40 -6.59 -14.50
N SER A 145 9.56 -5.58 -14.28
CA SER A 145 10.00 -4.19 -14.04
C SER A 145 9.34 -3.64 -12.78
N GLU A 146 10.09 -2.83 -12.03
CA GLU A 146 9.56 -2.01 -10.93
C GLU A 146 9.21 -0.58 -11.38
N GLU A 147 9.57 -0.22 -12.62
CA GLU A 147 9.25 1.08 -13.19
C GLU A 147 7.73 1.24 -13.41
N PRO A 148 7.21 2.47 -13.34
CA PRO A 148 5.83 2.75 -13.72
C PRO A 148 5.51 2.28 -15.15
N ASP A 149 4.36 1.60 -15.31
CA ASP A 149 3.82 1.17 -16.59
C ASP A 149 2.66 2.11 -16.98
N PRO A 150 2.82 2.97 -18.00
CA PRO A 150 1.80 3.92 -18.40
C PRO A 150 0.48 3.26 -18.81
N ALA A 151 0.54 2.10 -19.47
CA ALA A 151 -0.66 1.39 -19.90
C ALA A 151 -1.42 0.80 -18.71
N LEU A 152 -0.71 0.38 -17.64
CA LEU A 152 -1.36 -0.08 -16.41
C LEU A 152 -2.05 1.06 -15.67
N ARG A 153 -1.41 2.24 -15.62
CA ARG A 153 -1.99 3.46 -15.03
C ARG A 153 -3.22 3.92 -15.78
N GLU A 154 -3.13 4.00 -17.10
CA GLU A 154 -4.24 4.39 -17.97
C GLU A 154 -5.41 3.42 -17.85
N LEU A 155 -5.15 2.11 -17.93
CA LEU A 155 -6.18 1.07 -17.86
C LEU A 155 -7.03 1.15 -16.58
N PHE A 156 -6.41 1.52 -15.46
CA PHE A 156 -7.05 1.55 -14.16
C PHE A 156 -7.25 2.95 -13.58
N GLU A 157 -7.02 3.97 -14.41
CA GLU A 157 -7.24 5.38 -14.07
C GLU A 157 -6.46 5.82 -12.81
N PHE A 158 -5.24 5.32 -12.66
CA PHE A 158 -4.33 5.78 -11.61
C PHE A 158 -3.49 6.94 -12.09
N HIS A 159 -3.47 8.01 -11.31
CA HIS A 159 -2.76 9.24 -11.64
C HIS A 159 -1.45 9.35 -10.89
N GLU A 160 -0.43 9.90 -11.54
CA GLU A 160 0.79 10.27 -10.83
C GLU A 160 0.51 11.43 -9.87
N PRO A 161 0.83 11.33 -8.58
CA PRO A 161 0.56 12.42 -7.66
C PRO A 161 1.28 13.71 -8.05
N ASN A 162 0.59 14.85 -7.93
CA ASN A 162 1.19 16.16 -8.14
C ASN A 162 2.01 16.57 -6.90
N ALA A 163 2.92 15.69 -6.48
CA ALA A 163 3.95 16.02 -5.51
C ALA A 163 5.03 16.82 -6.24
N ALA A 164 5.46 17.92 -5.61
CA ALA A 164 6.41 18.91 -6.13
C ALA A 164 7.53 18.34 -7.03
N PRO A 165 8.12 19.18 -7.92
CA PRO A 165 9.22 18.74 -8.78
C PRO A 165 10.26 17.98 -7.97
N ALA A 166 10.74 16.86 -8.53
CA ALA A 166 11.65 15.96 -7.86
C ALA A 166 12.76 16.74 -7.16
N LEU A 167 12.90 16.55 -5.84
CA LEU A 167 14.04 17.09 -5.10
C LEU A 167 15.30 16.59 -5.80
N GLU A 168 16.23 17.51 -6.08
CA GLU A 168 17.44 17.20 -6.84
C GLU A 168 18.10 15.93 -6.29
N SER A 169 18.47 15.02 -7.19
CA SER A 169 19.17 13.79 -6.82
C SER A 169 20.45 14.15 -6.07
N GLU A 170 20.83 13.36 -5.04
CA GLU A 170 22.18 13.49 -4.47
C GLU A 170 23.20 13.46 -5.61
N PRO A 171 24.21 14.36 -5.59
CA PRO A 171 25.27 14.30 -6.56
C PRO A 171 25.88 12.91 -6.49
N ALA A 172 25.88 12.21 -7.64
CA ALA A 172 26.58 10.94 -7.77
C ALA A 172 27.98 11.10 -7.18
N ALA A 173 28.42 10.11 -6.39
CA ALA A 173 29.79 10.08 -5.89
C ALA A 173 30.72 10.38 -7.08
N PRO A 174 31.59 11.40 -6.98
CA PRO A 174 32.36 11.83 -8.13
C PRO A 174 33.17 10.63 -8.63
N PRO A 175 33.18 10.34 -9.95
CA PRO A 175 34.13 9.39 -10.48
C PRO A 175 35.53 9.84 -10.04
N SER A 176 36.29 8.92 -9.47
CA SER A 176 37.69 9.17 -9.11
C SER A 176 38.48 9.49 -10.37
N ALA A 177 38.60 10.78 -10.71
CA ALA A 177 39.48 11.28 -11.76
C ALA A 177 39.77 12.77 -11.54
N SER A 178 40.82 12.99 -10.74
CA SER A 178 41.87 14.01 -10.89
C SER A 178 41.70 15.16 -11.91
N TRP A 179 41.94 16.38 -11.40
CA TRP A 179 42.50 17.61 -11.99
C TRP A 179 41.81 18.32 -13.18
N TRP A 180 40.87 19.23 -12.88
CA TRP A 180 40.76 20.57 -13.50
C TRP A 180 39.62 21.38 -12.85
N ALA A 181 39.96 22.54 -12.29
CA ALA A 181 39.04 23.45 -11.61
C ALA A 181 38.71 24.63 -12.55
N GLY A 182 37.58 24.54 -13.25
CA GLY A 182 36.89 25.69 -13.84
C GLY A 182 35.68 26.08 -12.99
N PRO A 183 35.33 27.37 -12.86
CA PRO A 183 34.14 27.76 -12.11
C PRO A 183 32.90 27.25 -12.84
N ARG A 184 32.22 26.26 -12.25
CA ARG A 184 30.91 25.84 -12.69
C ARG A 184 29.91 26.94 -12.30
N PRO A 185 29.06 27.42 -13.22
CA PRO A 185 27.97 28.30 -12.85
C PRO A 185 27.04 27.53 -11.89
N ALA A 186 27.02 27.96 -10.62
CA ALA A 186 26.02 27.52 -9.68
C ALA A 186 24.71 28.24 -10.05
N HIS A 187 23.79 27.53 -10.69
CA HIS A 187 22.43 28.01 -10.84
C HIS A 187 21.80 28.03 -9.44
N ALA A 188 21.76 29.22 -8.82
CA ALA A 188 20.91 29.46 -7.67
C ALA A 188 19.47 29.44 -8.17
N ALA A 189 18.80 28.30 -8.07
CA ALA A 189 17.36 28.26 -8.24
C ALA A 189 16.72 29.17 -7.18
N ASP A 190 15.85 30.08 -7.59
CA ASP A 190 15.12 30.95 -6.66
C ASP A 190 14.41 30.10 -5.62
N LEU A 191 14.67 30.37 -4.33
CA LEU A 191 14.03 29.64 -3.23
C LEU A 191 12.52 29.95 -3.24
N PRO A 192 11.64 28.92 -3.29
CA PRO A 192 10.20 29.13 -3.18
C PRO A 192 9.83 29.91 -1.93
N SER A 193 8.90 30.85 -2.09
CA SER A 193 8.46 31.72 -1.01
C SER A 193 7.97 30.93 0.20
N ALA A 194 8.24 31.48 1.39
CA ALA A 194 7.78 30.93 2.65
C ALA A 194 6.24 30.81 2.62
N GLY A 195 5.72 29.61 2.89
CA GLY A 195 4.29 29.29 2.83
C GLY A 195 3.84 28.50 1.60
N THR A 196 4.70 28.31 0.59
CA THR A 196 4.40 27.44 -0.56
C THR A 196 4.50 25.95 -0.21
N LEU A 197 3.76 25.11 -0.94
CA LEU A 197 3.90 23.65 -0.85
C LEU A 197 5.34 23.19 -1.08
N ALA A 198 6.04 23.79 -2.05
CA ALA A 198 7.44 23.46 -2.32
C ALA A 198 8.35 23.76 -1.11
N ALA A 199 8.14 24.88 -0.41
CA ALA A 199 8.87 25.19 0.81
C ALA A 199 8.55 24.21 1.95
N LEU A 200 7.29 23.81 2.09
CA LEU A 200 6.87 22.78 3.04
C LEU A 200 7.56 21.43 2.77
N ILE A 201 7.57 20.99 1.51
CA ILE A 201 8.17 19.71 1.11
C ILE A 201 9.67 19.71 1.34
N ARG A 202 10.38 20.77 0.95
CA ARG A 202 11.83 20.90 1.24
C ARG A 202 12.13 20.82 2.72
N ARG A 203 11.27 21.38 3.56
CA ARG A 203 11.45 21.35 5.02
C ARG A 203 11.19 19.97 5.62
N LEU A 204 10.27 19.19 5.03
CA LEU A 204 10.00 17.82 5.45
C LEU A 204 11.03 16.82 4.89
N ASP A 205 11.89 17.24 3.96
CA ASP A 205 12.89 16.36 3.35
C ASP A 205 13.84 15.81 4.41
N ARG A 206 13.91 14.47 4.48
CA ARG A 206 14.72 13.71 5.43
C ARG A 206 14.58 14.16 6.91
N TRP A 207 13.47 14.80 7.27
CA TRP A 207 13.28 15.28 8.63
C TRP A 207 12.89 14.13 9.56
N VAL A 208 13.74 13.86 10.55
CA VAL A 208 13.46 12.99 11.69
C VAL A 208 13.44 13.89 12.93
N PRO A 209 12.26 14.31 13.42
CA PRO A 209 12.16 15.25 14.52
C PRO A 209 12.68 14.62 15.81
N ASP A 210 13.28 15.45 16.66
CA ASP A 210 13.44 15.11 18.08
C ASP A 210 12.25 15.62 18.93
N ASP A 211 12.34 15.45 20.25
CA ASP A 211 11.25 15.78 21.19
C ASP A 211 10.80 17.25 21.14
N HIS A 212 11.68 18.20 20.79
CA HIS A 212 11.34 19.64 20.74
C HIS A 212 10.77 20.07 19.38
N GLU A 213 11.04 19.30 18.33
CA GLU A 213 10.55 19.55 16.98
C GLU A 213 9.18 18.91 16.71
N LEU A 214 8.67 18.06 17.61
CA LEU A 214 7.46 17.24 17.36
C LEU A 214 6.23 18.05 16.96
N SER A 215 5.95 19.17 17.64
CA SER A 215 4.79 20.00 17.29
C SER A 215 4.94 20.59 15.90
N GLU A 216 6.14 21.09 15.60
CA GLU A 216 6.43 21.74 14.35
C GLU A 216 6.41 20.75 13.16
N TYR A 217 6.94 19.54 13.38
CA TYR A 217 6.88 18.43 12.43
C TYR A 217 5.44 17.98 12.19
N ARG A 218 4.65 17.81 13.26
CA ARG A 218 3.23 17.43 13.18
C ARG A 218 2.46 18.42 12.31
N ASP A 219 2.60 19.71 12.57
CA ASP A 219 1.86 20.74 11.84
C ASP A 219 2.28 20.79 10.36
N ALA A 220 3.55 20.50 10.07
CA ALA A 220 4.04 20.40 8.70
C ALA A 220 3.46 19.17 7.96
N VAL A 221 3.43 18.00 8.60
CA VAL A 221 2.84 16.79 8.01
C VAL A 221 1.32 16.92 7.87
N ASP A 222 0.64 17.55 8.82
CA ASP A 222 -0.80 17.79 8.75
C ASP A 222 -1.18 18.60 7.49
N ARG A 223 -0.47 19.71 7.25
CA ARG A 223 -0.63 20.53 6.04
C ARG A 223 -0.31 19.76 4.76
N LEU A 224 0.71 18.90 4.78
CA LEU A 224 1.02 18.05 3.63
C LEU A 224 -0.12 17.07 3.36
N LEU A 225 -0.63 16.40 4.39
CA LEU A 225 -1.73 15.43 4.28
C LEU A 225 -3.02 16.09 3.80
N ASP A 226 -3.31 17.32 4.24
CA ASP A 226 -4.43 18.11 3.69
C ASP A 226 -4.25 18.41 2.20
N HIS A 227 -3.05 18.80 1.80
CA HIS A 227 -2.77 19.10 0.39
C HIS A 227 -2.95 17.87 -0.51
N VAL A 228 -2.34 16.74 -0.16
CA VAL A 228 -2.42 15.53 -0.98
C VAL A 228 -3.84 14.94 -0.99
N ALA A 229 -4.60 15.09 0.11
CA ALA A 229 -6.01 14.69 0.14
C ALA A 229 -6.88 15.58 -0.77
N ALA A 230 -6.69 16.90 -0.74
CA ALA A 230 -7.43 17.83 -1.60
C ALA A 230 -7.16 17.57 -3.08
N ASP A 231 -5.90 17.36 -3.43
CA ASP A 231 -5.44 17.08 -4.79
C ASP A 231 -5.98 15.74 -5.31
N ALA A 232 -5.83 14.65 -4.54
CA ALA A 232 -6.39 13.34 -4.92
C ALA A 232 -7.92 13.37 -5.01
N ARG A 233 -8.61 14.11 -4.13
CA ARG A 233 -10.07 14.31 -4.21
C ARG A 233 -10.49 14.95 -5.52
N GLN A 234 -9.78 16.01 -5.92
CA GLN A 234 -10.07 16.75 -7.15
C GLN A 234 -9.80 15.88 -8.39
N ARG A 235 -8.63 15.23 -8.45
CA ARG A 235 -8.23 14.43 -9.61
C ARG A 235 -9.11 13.21 -9.84
N ASN A 236 -9.57 12.57 -8.78
CA ASN A 236 -10.44 11.39 -8.87
C ASN A 236 -11.94 11.74 -8.89
N THR A 237 -12.32 13.03 -8.83
CA THR A 237 -13.73 13.48 -8.83
C THR A 237 -14.58 12.71 -7.82
N LEU A 238 -14.16 12.68 -6.55
CA LEU A 238 -14.85 11.87 -5.53
C LEU A 238 -16.32 12.25 -5.38
N ASP A 239 -17.18 11.24 -5.21
CA ASP A 239 -18.61 11.42 -4.93
C ASP A 239 -18.80 12.31 -3.70
N ALA A 240 -19.67 13.32 -3.84
CA ALA A 240 -19.96 14.31 -2.80
C ALA A 240 -20.35 13.67 -1.46
N ARG A 241 -20.97 12.48 -1.48
CA ARG A 241 -21.36 11.74 -0.26
C ARG A 241 -20.17 11.38 0.62
N VAL A 242 -18.99 11.13 0.03
CA VAL A 242 -17.78 10.68 0.74
C VAL A 242 -16.64 11.72 0.71
N ALA A 243 -16.82 12.82 -0.01
CA ALA A 243 -15.82 13.87 -0.17
C ALA A 243 -15.29 14.43 1.16
N ASP A 244 -16.18 14.66 2.15
CA ASP A 244 -15.80 15.18 3.47
C ASP A 244 -15.18 14.12 4.39
N THR A 245 -15.43 12.84 4.11
CA THR A 245 -14.79 11.72 4.83
C THR A 245 -13.32 11.58 4.43
N PHE A 246 -12.97 11.98 3.20
CA PHE A 246 -11.70 11.65 2.59
C PHE A 246 -10.47 12.25 3.29
N PRO A 247 -10.42 13.53 3.68
CA PRO A 247 -9.26 14.09 4.40
C PRO A 247 -9.01 13.39 5.74
N HIS A 248 -10.08 13.10 6.49
CA HIS A 248 -9.98 12.37 7.76
C HIS A 248 -9.50 10.93 7.55
N LEU A 249 -9.93 10.28 6.48
CA LEU A 249 -9.46 8.96 6.08
C LEU A 249 -7.95 8.99 5.80
N VAL A 250 -7.47 9.89 4.94
CA VAL A 250 -6.03 10.00 4.60
C VAL A 250 -5.18 10.19 5.85
N LYS A 251 -5.55 11.13 6.73
CA LYS A 251 -4.84 11.40 7.99
C LYS A 251 -4.85 10.20 8.96
N ALA A 252 -6.00 9.52 9.05
CA ALA A 252 -6.14 8.33 9.89
C ALA A 252 -5.31 7.14 9.37
N VAL A 253 -5.22 6.97 8.05
CA VAL A 253 -4.38 5.93 7.44
C VAL A 253 -2.90 6.23 7.67
N ALA A 254 -2.43 7.45 7.43
CA ALA A 254 -1.05 7.83 7.75
C ALA A 254 -0.71 7.56 9.24
N TRP A 255 -1.65 7.82 10.15
CA TRP A 255 -1.47 7.54 11.57
C TRP A 255 -1.49 6.03 11.87
N GLN A 256 -2.34 5.27 11.19
CA GLN A 256 -2.42 3.83 11.35
C GLN A 256 -1.17 3.11 10.84
N GLU A 257 -0.64 3.57 9.71
CA GLU A 257 0.43 2.91 8.99
C GLU A 257 1.81 3.28 9.55
N SER A 258 2.13 4.56 9.66
CA SER A 258 3.49 5.02 9.97
C SER A 258 3.62 5.87 11.23
N CYS A 259 2.50 6.31 11.81
CA CYS A 259 2.47 7.40 12.78
C CYS A 259 2.97 8.72 12.21
N TRP A 260 2.54 9.03 10.98
CA TRP A 260 2.92 10.23 10.25
C TRP A 260 4.43 10.35 9.98
N ARG A 261 5.14 9.22 9.91
CA ARG A 261 6.61 9.19 9.70
C ARG A 261 6.95 8.68 8.31
N GLN A 262 7.68 9.49 7.54
CA GLN A 262 8.37 9.02 6.34
C GLN A 262 9.76 8.48 6.66
N PHE A 263 10.51 9.17 7.53
CA PHE A 263 11.92 8.93 7.76
C PHE A 263 12.19 8.46 9.19
N VAL A 264 13.27 7.69 9.37
CA VAL A 264 13.74 7.16 10.65
C VAL A 264 15.27 7.19 10.69
N ARG A 265 15.85 7.22 11.89
CA ARG A 265 17.30 7.02 12.07
C ARG A 265 17.60 5.53 12.26
N ARG A 266 18.49 4.97 11.45
CA ARG A 266 19.04 3.61 11.61
C ARG A 266 20.56 3.67 11.48
N GLY A 267 21.28 3.14 12.46
CA GLY A 267 22.76 3.19 12.47
C GLY A 267 23.33 4.61 12.39
N GLY A 268 22.68 5.58 13.04
CA GLY A 268 23.09 7.00 13.01
C GLY A 268 22.79 7.75 11.71
N LYS A 269 22.23 7.09 10.68
CA LYS A 269 21.89 7.71 9.40
C LYS A 269 20.38 7.82 9.23
N VAL A 270 19.93 8.92 8.62
CA VAL A 270 18.54 9.07 8.20
C VAL A 270 18.28 8.14 7.01
N THR A 271 17.18 7.41 7.08
CA THR A 271 16.66 6.56 6.00
C THR A 271 15.13 6.62 6.02
N TYR A 272 14.48 5.99 5.06
CA TYR A 272 13.02 5.90 5.00
C TYR A 272 12.48 4.74 5.84
N LEU A 273 11.23 4.87 6.28
CA LEU A 273 10.53 3.82 6.99
C LEU A 273 10.22 2.68 6.01
N LEU A 274 10.72 1.48 6.31
CA LEU A 274 10.52 0.28 5.52
C LEU A 274 10.11 -0.88 6.44
N SER A 275 8.94 -1.48 6.16
CA SER A 275 8.47 -2.69 6.84
C SER A 275 9.20 -3.94 6.33
N SER A 276 9.13 -5.04 7.08
CA SER A 276 9.64 -6.34 6.63
C SER A 276 8.91 -6.89 5.40
N THR A 277 7.68 -6.46 5.17
CA THR A 277 6.83 -6.87 4.03
C THR A 277 6.99 -5.97 2.81
N GLY A 278 7.83 -4.94 2.88
CA GLY A 278 8.13 -4.05 1.74
C GLY A 278 7.22 -2.83 1.63
N ASP A 279 6.60 -2.41 2.73
CA ASP A 279 5.77 -1.21 2.82
C ASP A 279 6.63 0.02 3.12
N ILE A 280 6.44 1.09 2.36
CA ILE A 280 7.36 2.24 2.34
C ILE A 280 6.68 3.50 2.89
N GLY A 281 7.36 4.17 3.82
CA GLY A 281 7.14 5.58 4.16
C GLY A 281 5.85 5.92 4.89
N LEU A 282 5.42 7.17 4.75
CA LEU A 282 4.31 7.84 5.43
C LEU A 282 3.00 7.07 5.35
N MET A 283 2.69 6.52 4.17
CA MET A 283 1.46 5.79 3.92
C MET A 283 1.68 4.27 3.90
N GLN A 284 2.91 3.79 4.12
CA GLN A 284 3.28 2.36 4.04
C GLN A 284 2.79 1.71 2.74
N VAL A 285 3.09 2.34 1.60
CA VAL A 285 2.72 1.81 0.28
C VAL A 285 3.59 0.59 -0.03
N ASN A 286 2.97 -0.56 -0.28
CA ASN A 286 3.69 -1.79 -0.57
C ASN A 286 4.25 -1.81 -2.01
N ARG A 287 5.57 -1.88 -2.15
CA ARG A 287 6.24 -1.86 -3.47
C ARG A 287 5.91 -3.06 -4.38
N ARG A 288 5.48 -4.19 -3.81
CA ARG A 288 5.13 -5.41 -4.57
C ARG A 288 3.68 -5.37 -5.02
N VAL A 289 2.75 -4.99 -4.12
CA VAL A 289 1.32 -4.86 -4.46
C VAL A 289 1.09 -3.80 -5.53
N TRP A 290 1.78 -2.66 -5.42
CA TRP A 290 1.61 -1.54 -6.32
C TRP A 290 2.68 -1.47 -7.43
N ARG A 291 3.38 -2.58 -7.70
CA ARG A 291 4.38 -2.69 -8.77
C ARG A 291 3.79 -2.26 -10.11
N GLY A 292 4.49 -1.39 -10.83
CA GLY A 292 4.05 -0.86 -12.13
C GLY A 292 3.08 0.32 -12.04
N PHE A 293 2.56 0.67 -10.86
CA PHE A 293 1.73 1.86 -10.69
C PHE A 293 2.52 3.09 -10.27
N PHE A 294 3.57 2.97 -9.44
CA PHE A 294 4.25 4.11 -8.84
C PHE A 294 5.77 3.96 -8.81
N ASP A 295 6.47 5.09 -8.81
CA ASP A 295 7.94 5.14 -8.74
C ASP A 295 8.42 4.78 -7.33
N VAL A 296 9.14 3.66 -7.23
CA VAL A 296 9.63 3.14 -5.95
C VAL A 296 10.66 4.05 -5.29
N ARG A 297 11.52 4.72 -6.06
CA ARG A 297 12.55 5.62 -5.54
C ARG A 297 11.91 6.88 -4.96
N ARG A 298 10.90 7.44 -5.64
CA ARG A 298 10.13 8.57 -5.12
C ARG A 298 9.31 8.18 -3.88
N LEU A 299 8.70 6.99 -3.84
CA LEU A 299 8.03 6.49 -2.63
C LEU A 299 8.96 6.49 -1.41
N GLN A 300 10.25 6.21 -1.60
CA GLN A 300 11.25 6.16 -0.54
C GLN A 300 11.68 7.56 -0.06
N TRP A 301 11.95 8.48 -0.99
CA TRP A 301 12.68 9.71 -0.67
C TRP A 301 11.86 10.98 -0.78
N ASP A 302 10.67 10.92 -1.37
CA ASP A 302 9.77 12.07 -1.50
C ASP A 302 8.52 11.81 -0.64
N ILE A 303 8.47 12.49 0.52
CA ILE A 303 7.35 12.37 1.47
C ILE A 303 6.02 12.82 0.85
N ALA A 304 6.03 13.82 -0.04
CA ALA A 304 4.83 14.29 -0.70
C ALA A 304 4.38 13.29 -1.76
N TYR A 305 5.32 12.68 -2.48
CA TYR A 305 4.99 11.59 -3.40
C TYR A 305 4.41 10.39 -2.64
N ASN A 306 5.02 9.98 -1.52
CA ASN A 306 4.50 8.88 -0.71
C ASN A 306 3.08 9.17 -0.18
N GLY A 307 2.88 10.36 0.40
CA GLY A 307 1.55 10.83 0.85
C GLY A 307 0.54 10.88 -0.29
N GLY A 308 0.94 11.43 -1.44
CA GLY A 308 0.13 11.54 -2.65
C GLY A 308 -0.27 10.19 -3.24
N VAL A 309 0.65 9.23 -3.32
CA VAL A 309 0.36 7.87 -3.79
C VAL A 309 -0.61 7.19 -2.82
N GLY A 310 -0.39 7.30 -1.51
CA GLY A 310 -1.33 6.75 -0.53
C GLY A 310 -2.73 7.36 -0.65
N ALA A 311 -2.82 8.68 -0.88
CA ALA A 311 -4.10 9.35 -1.11
C ALA A 311 -4.77 8.90 -2.41
N GLU A 312 -4.03 8.78 -3.53
CA GLU A 312 -4.55 8.26 -4.81
C GLU A 312 -5.14 6.85 -4.65
N ILE A 313 -4.40 5.95 -3.99
CA ILE A 313 -4.87 4.60 -3.70
C ILE A 313 -6.16 4.65 -2.87
N LEU A 314 -6.19 5.46 -1.80
CA LEU A 314 -7.38 5.57 -0.95
C LEU A 314 -8.59 6.15 -1.71
N ALA A 315 -8.39 7.09 -2.63
CA ALA A 315 -9.44 7.65 -3.47
C ALA A 315 -10.08 6.56 -4.35
N GLN A 316 -9.25 5.79 -5.05
CA GLN A 316 -9.68 4.67 -5.89
C GLN A 316 -10.42 3.59 -5.08
N LEU A 317 -9.87 3.17 -3.94
CA LEU A 317 -10.50 2.17 -3.07
C LEU A 317 -11.80 2.68 -2.43
N LEU A 318 -11.87 3.97 -2.11
CA LEU A 318 -13.08 4.61 -1.57
C LEU A 318 -14.20 4.59 -2.60
N MET A 319 -13.93 4.95 -3.85
CA MET A 319 -14.96 4.91 -4.91
C MET A 319 -15.38 3.48 -5.25
N ARG A 320 -14.44 2.52 -5.27
CA ARG A 320 -14.71 1.13 -5.69
C ARG A 320 -15.41 0.29 -4.61
N TYR A 321 -15.06 0.49 -3.34
CA TYR A 321 -15.56 -0.34 -2.23
C TYR A 321 -16.21 0.49 -1.13
N GLY A 322 -15.58 1.58 -0.70
CA GLY A 322 -16.07 2.37 0.43
C GLY A 322 -17.44 3.01 0.18
N LEU A 323 -17.67 3.52 -1.03
CA LEU A 323 -18.92 4.19 -1.40
C LEU A 323 -20.13 3.26 -1.29
N LYS A 324 -19.97 1.98 -1.65
CA LYS A 324 -21.01 0.94 -1.51
C LYS A 324 -21.39 0.67 -0.06
N GLU A 325 -20.47 0.92 0.86
CA GLU A 325 -20.66 0.68 2.30
C GLU A 325 -21.15 1.94 3.03
N ALA A 326 -21.12 3.10 2.36
CA ALA A 326 -21.56 4.38 2.91
C ALA A 326 -23.08 4.44 3.16
N ASP A 327 -23.87 3.68 2.40
CA ASP A 327 -25.34 3.74 2.39
C ASP A 327 -25.97 3.44 3.76
N GLU A 328 -25.37 2.55 4.56
CA GLU A 328 -25.84 2.28 5.92
C GLU A 328 -25.36 3.35 6.93
N ARG A 329 -24.10 3.74 6.82
CA ARG A 329 -23.46 4.72 7.69
C ARG A 329 -22.21 5.25 7.01
N LEU A 330 -22.10 6.56 6.86
CA LEU A 330 -20.96 7.19 6.18
C LEU A 330 -19.58 6.73 6.70
N GLY A 331 -19.43 6.53 8.01
CA GLY A 331 -18.18 6.02 8.61
C GLY A 331 -17.78 4.60 8.18
N ASN A 332 -18.71 3.78 7.66
CA ASN A 332 -18.40 2.47 7.09
C ASN A 332 -17.60 2.59 5.80
N ALA A 333 -17.75 3.69 5.04
CA ALA A 333 -16.92 3.95 3.87
C ALA A 333 -15.44 3.96 4.25
N ALA A 334 -15.05 4.69 5.30
CA ALA A 334 -13.68 4.72 5.80
C ALA A 334 -13.19 3.33 6.25
N ARG A 335 -14.04 2.55 6.96
CA ARG A 335 -13.69 1.20 7.42
C ARG A 335 -13.47 0.23 6.28
N ALA A 336 -14.33 0.28 5.27
CA ALA A 336 -14.26 -0.56 4.10
C ALA A 336 -13.04 -0.24 3.24
N THR A 337 -12.80 1.05 2.99
CA THR A 337 -11.62 1.52 2.26
C THR A 337 -10.34 1.09 2.95
N TYR A 338 -10.25 1.26 4.27
CA TYR A 338 -9.04 0.86 4.99
C TYR A 338 -8.85 -0.66 5.03
N ALA A 339 -9.93 -1.43 5.21
CA ALA A 339 -9.82 -2.89 5.18
C ALA A 339 -9.30 -3.38 3.82
N ALA A 340 -9.73 -2.75 2.72
CA ALA A 340 -9.20 -2.99 1.38
C ALA A 340 -7.74 -2.53 1.23
N TYR A 341 -7.37 -1.35 1.75
CA TYR A 341 -6.00 -0.83 1.74
C TYR A 341 -5.02 -1.77 2.47
N ASN A 342 -5.46 -2.32 3.59
CA ASN A 342 -4.65 -3.16 4.45
C ASN A 342 -4.56 -4.63 3.98
N GLY A 343 -5.65 -5.17 3.41
CA GLY A 343 -5.80 -6.59 3.13
C GLY A 343 -6.14 -6.95 1.69
N GLY A 344 -6.20 -5.98 0.79
CA GLY A 344 -6.61 -6.15 -0.60
C GLY A 344 -8.12 -6.11 -0.81
N PRO A 345 -8.57 -6.07 -2.08
CA PRO A 345 -9.99 -5.95 -2.46
C PRO A 345 -10.94 -6.88 -1.72
N SER A 346 -10.59 -8.17 -1.58
CA SER A 346 -11.43 -9.16 -0.91
C SER A 346 -11.67 -8.88 0.58
N ALA A 347 -10.85 -8.04 1.21
CA ALA A 347 -10.95 -7.71 2.63
C ALA A 347 -11.90 -6.53 2.92
N TYR A 348 -12.46 -5.82 1.93
CA TYR A 348 -13.19 -4.57 2.19
C TYR A 348 -14.39 -4.71 3.16
N ARG A 349 -15.02 -5.90 3.24
CA ARG A 349 -16.11 -6.18 4.21
C ARG A 349 -15.67 -6.84 5.51
N ARG A 350 -14.37 -7.10 5.70
CA ARG A 350 -13.82 -7.80 6.86
C ARG A 350 -14.29 -7.22 8.18
N TYR A 351 -14.42 -5.89 8.25
CA TYR A 351 -14.84 -5.17 9.45
C TYR A 351 -16.27 -5.51 9.94
N ARG A 352 -17.11 -6.15 9.09
CA ARG A 352 -18.49 -6.57 9.39
C ARG A 352 -18.60 -8.03 9.81
N LEU A 353 -17.61 -8.85 9.47
CA LEU A 353 -17.69 -10.28 9.65
C LEU A 353 -17.65 -10.64 11.15
N ALA A 354 -18.55 -11.54 11.56
CA ALA A 354 -18.56 -12.04 12.94
C ALA A 354 -17.25 -12.76 13.29
N HIS A 355 -16.73 -13.55 12.35
CA HIS A 355 -15.51 -14.36 12.51
C HIS A 355 -14.38 -13.80 11.66
N VAL A 356 -13.39 -13.21 12.32
CA VAL A 356 -12.17 -12.66 11.74
C VAL A 356 -11.00 -13.02 12.66
N PRO A 357 -9.81 -13.38 12.13
CA PRO A 357 -8.61 -13.58 12.92
C PRO A 357 -8.38 -12.43 13.92
N ARG A 358 -7.94 -12.76 15.15
CA ARG A 358 -7.80 -11.78 16.25
C ARG A 358 -6.94 -10.58 15.86
N ALA A 359 -5.83 -10.82 15.14
CA ALA A 359 -4.91 -9.77 14.69
C ALA A 359 -5.59 -8.80 13.70
N GLN A 360 -6.27 -9.30 12.68
CA GLN A 360 -7.00 -8.49 11.71
C GLN A 360 -8.14 -7.70 12.38
N ARG A 361 -8.88 -8.32 13.30
CA ARG A 361 -9.91 -7.61 14.08
C ARG A 361 -9.32 -6.50 14.96
N ALA A 362 -8.09 -6.68 15.47
CA ALA A 362 -7.41 -5.65 16.24
C ALA A 362 -7.01 -4.46 15.34
N ILE A 363 -6.49 -4.73 14.14
CA ILE A 363 -6.18 -3.71 13.13
C ILE A 363 -7.42 -2.88 12.78
N ASP A 364 -8.53 -3.52 12.42
CA ASP A 364 -9.74 -2.81 11.99
C ASP A 364 -10.35 -1.96 13.12
N ARG A 365 -10.26 -2.43 14.38
CA ARG A 365 -10.69 -1.65 15.55
C ARG A 365 -9.77 -0.48 15.84
N ALA A 366 -8.46 -0.67 15.76
CA ALA A 366 -7.48 0.39 15.98
C ALA A 366 -7.66 1.51 14.94
N PHE A 367 -7.78 1.14 13.67
CA PHE A 367 -8.08 2.09 12.61
C PHE A 367 -9.40 2.84 12.86
N TRP A 368 -10.47 2.13 13.22
CA TRP A 368 -11.76 2.79 13.47
C TRP A 368 -11.67 3.83 14.58
N GLN A 369 -10.96 3.53 15.68
CA GLN A 369 -10.74 4.48 16.77
C GLN A 369 -9.94 5.71 16.29
N LYS A 370 -8.88 5.49 15.52
CA LYS A 370 -8.05 6.57 14.95
C LYS A 370 -8.86 7.46 14.01
N TYR A 371 -9.65 6.87 13.11
CA TYR A 371 -10.53 7.61 12.22
C TYR A 371 -11.56 8.44 12.99
N GLN A 372 -12.21 7.87 14.01
CA GLN A 372 -13.17 8.61 14.83
C GLN A 372 -12.52 9.81 15.55
N ALA A 373 -11.30 9.63 16.08
CA ALA A 373 -10.56 10.72 16.71
C ALA A 373 -10.17 11.81 15.70
N MET A 374 -9.80 11.42 14.47
CA MET A 374 -9.50 12.36 13.38
C MET A 374 -10.73 13.17 12.98
N ALA A 375 -11.85 12.50 12.73
CA ALA A 375 -13.11 13.14 12.37
C ALA A 375 -13.65 14.05 13.48
N ALA A 376 -13.34 13.78 14.75
CA ALA A 376 -13.72 14.59 15.89
C ALA A 376 -12.74 15.74 16.21
N GLY A 377 -11.62 15.87 15.48
CA GLY A 377 -10.58 16.87 15.77
C GLY A 377 -9.79 16.60 17.06
N GLN A 378 -9.78 15.36 17.55
CA GLN A 378 -9.19 14.97 18.84
C GLN A 378 -7.86 14.21 18.71
N ALA A 379 -7.35 14.05 17.48
CA ALA A 379 -6.26 13.12 17.22
C ALA A 379 -4.86 13.72 17.29
N LEU A 380 -4.68 15.02 17.02
CA LEU A 380 -3.38 15.63 16.72
C LEU A 380 -2.28 15.36 17.77
N ASP A 381 -2.62 15.25 19.06
CA ASP A 381 -1.63 14.98 20.10
C ASP A 381 -1.09 13.53 20.13
N PHE A 382 -1.70 12.63 19.36
CA PHE A 382 -1.40 11.19 19.39
C PHE A 382 -0.80 10.64 18.08
N VAL A 383 -0.79 11.45 17.01
CA VAL A 383 -0.51 10.97 15.64
C VAL A 383 0.92 10.49 15.43
N LEU A 384 1.87 11.00 16.21
CA LEU A 384 3.30 10.66 16.11
C LEU A 384 3.71 9.40 16.89
N CYS A 385 2.82 8.86 17.73
CA CYS A 385 3.06 7.62 18.49
C CYS A 385 4.38 7.59 19.29
N ALA A 386 4.86 8.75 19.75
CA ALA A 386 6.04 8.83 20.60
C ALA A 386 5.72 8.22 21.98
N GLU A 387 6.51 7.25 22.45
CA GLU A 387 6.32 6.53 23.71
C GLU A 387 6.57 7.37 25.00
N ARG A 388 6.33 8.69 24.98
CA ARG A 388 6.53 9.59 26.14
C ARG A 388 5.34 10.52 26.38
N TRP A 389 4.28 9.97 26.97
CA TRP A 389 3.55 10.68 28.03
C TRP A 389 3.86 9.93 29.33
N GLY A 390 4.59 10.59 30.23
CA GLY A 390 5.39 9.97 31.27
C GLY A 390 4.64 8.99 32.17
N ARG A 391 5.16 7.76 32.27
CA ARG A 391 5.35 7.20 33.61
C ARG A 391 6.24 8.20 34.34
N PRO A 392 5.87 8.66 35.55
CA PRO A 392 6.87 9.24 36.42
C PRO A 392 8.04 8.25 36.45
N GLN A 393 9.28 8.77 36.37
CA GLN A 393 10.37 8.04 36.99
C GLN A 393 9.85 7.61 38.36
N SER A 394 10.03 6.34 38.71
CA SER A 394 9.92 5.94 40.09
C SER A 394 10.97 6.75 40.84
N ALA A 395 10.59 7.97 41.25
CA ALA A 395 11.20 8.65 42.35
C ALA A 395 11.14 7.58 43.44
N GLN A 396 12.32 7.14 43.88
CA GLN A 396 12.41 6.44 45.15
C GLN A 396 11.60 7.29 46.12
N LEU A 397 10.46 6.75 46.55
CA LEU A 397 9.66 7.33 47.61
C LEU A 397 10.57 7.31 48.83
N SER A 398 11.26 8.43 49.03
CA SER A 398 11.88 8.77 50.28
C SER A 398 10.76 8.70 51.33
N THR A 399 10.96 7.80 52.27
CA THR A 399 10.07 7.55 53.40
C THR A 399 9.92 8.83 54.21
N ALA A 400 8.69 9.36 54.29
CA ALA A 400 8.29 10.33 55.31
C ALA A 400 6.82 10.11 55.72
N PRO A 401 6.46 10.41 56.99
CA PRO A 401 5.47 9.66 57.77
C PRO A 401 4.02 10.16 57.62
N PRO A 402 3.00 9.40 58.08
CA PRO A 402 1.61 9.67 57.77
C PRO A 402 1.01 10.73 58.68
N GLY A 403 0.32 11.71 58.11
CA GLY A 403 -0.52 12.61 58.89
C GLY A 403 -1.09 13.77 58.08
N SER A 404 -2.41 13.81 57.99
CA SER A 404 -3.30 14.91 57.58
C SER A 404 -3.82 14.89 56.13
N THR A 405 -5.06 14.39 56.03
CA THR A 405 -6.01 14.74 54.95
C THR A 405 -6.47 16.19 55.10
N PRO A 406 -6.71 16.88 53.97
CA PRO A 406 -7.93 17.68 53.87
C PRO A 406 -8.77 17.32 52.66
N LYS A 407 -10.08 17.23 52.91
CA LYS A 407 -11.16 17.18 51.92
C LYS A 407 -11.23 18.52 51.18
N CYS A 408 -11.38 18.49 49.86
CA CYS A 408 -12.21 19.49 49.17
C CYS A 408 -12.84 18.90 47.90
N CYS A 409 -14.13 19.15 47.76
CA CYS A 409 -15.01 18.74 46.68
C CYS A 409 -14.76 19.57 45.40
N ILE A 410 -15.13 19.03 44.23
CA ILE A 410 -15.88 19.66 43.11
C ILE A 410 -15.54 19.01 41.74
N ARG A 411 -16.60 18.53 41.07
CA ARG A 411 -16.83 18.37 39.61
C ARG A 411 -15.64 18.05 38.67
N SER A 412 -15.77 16.93 37.94
CA SER A 412 -16.24 16.94 36.54
C SER A 412 -16.16 15.54 35.90
N ARG A 413 -17.19 15.18 35.13
CA ARG A 413 -17.20 14.03 34.23
C ARG A 413 -16.45 14.38 32.93
N ARG A 414 -15.16 14.05 32.83
CA ARG A 414 -14.32 13.97 31.61
C ARG A 414 -13.16 13.02 31.97
N CYS A 415 -12.66 12.04 31.21
CA CYS A 415 -12.81 11.56 29.84
C CYS A 415 -12.40 10.06 29.90
N ARG A 416 -13.28 9.11 29.55
CA ARG A 416 -12.84 7.72 29.30
C ARG A 416 -12.28 7.53 27.87
N ALA A 417 -12.66 8.41 26.93
CA ALA A 417 -12.28 8.30 25.51
C ALA A 417 -10.78 8.52 25.25
N THR A 418 -10.12 9.44 25.95
CA THR A 418 -8.70 9.77 25.75
C THR A 418 -7.75 8.69 26.27
N SER A 419 -8.09 8.03 27.39
CA SER A 419 -7.25 6.96 27.96
C SER A 419 -7.12 5.72 27.05
N ALA A 420 -8.14 5.45 26.23
CA ALA A 420 -8.17 4.28 25.35
C ALA A 420 -7.34 4.46 24.07
N ILE A 421 -7.13 5.70 23.61
CA ILE A 421 -6.35 6.03 22.41
C ILE A 421 -4.85 5.84 22.69
N ALA A 422 -4.37 6.28 23.86
CA ALA A 422 -2.97 6.18 24.25
C ALA A 422 -2.51 4.73 24.55
N SER A 423 -3.42 3.83 24.92
CA SER A 423 -3.07 2.48 25.42
C SER A 423 -3.19 1.35 24.39
N ARG A 424 -3.52 1.65 23.12
CA ARG A 424 -3.71 0.65 22.05
C ARG A 424 -3.01 1.02 20.75
N HIS A 425 -1.75 1.39 20.84
CA HIS A 425 -0.98 1.65 19.62
C HIS A 425 -0.54 0.34 18.95
N LEU A 426 -1.20 -0.01 17.84
CA LEU A 426 -0.79 -1.06 16.89
C LEU A 426 -0.44 -0.38 15.56
N SER A 427 0.83 -0.02 15.37
CA SER A 427 1.33 0.32 14.02
C SER A 427 1.71 -0.96 13.30
N ILE A 428 1.34 -1.03 12.03
CA ILE A 428 1.65 -2.16 11.15
C ILE A 428 3.15 -2.20 10.81
N ALA A 429 3.86 -1.07 10.87
CA ALA A 429 5.32 -1.03 10.72
C ALA A 429 6.08 -1.83 11.79
N SER A 430 5.39 -2.22 12.88
CA SER A 430 5.91 -3.04 13.98
C SER A 430 5.36 -4.48 14.02
N ARG A 431 4.85 -5.04 12.90
CA ARG A 431 4.29 -6.41 12.84
C ARG A 431 5.18 -7.41 13.61
N PRO A 432 4.69 -8.01 14.72
CA PRO A 432 5.36 -9.15 15.33
C PRO A 432 5.16 -10.38 14.44
N ARG A 433 6.15 -11.29 14.43
CA ARG A 433 6.00 -12.64 13.88
C ARG A 433 4.71 -13.24 14.46
N ALA A 434 3.91 -13.87 13.61
CA ALA A 434 2.87 -14.77 14.09
C ALA A 434 3.56 -15.95 14.77
N SER A 435 3.76 -15.89 16.08
CA SER A 435 3.97 -17.08 16.88
C SER A 435 2.62 -17.77 17.03
N LEU A 436 2.48 -18.93 16.39
CA LEU A 436 1.48 -19.89 16.79
C LEU A 436 2.20 -21.00 17.56
N VAL A 437 1.62 -21.31 18.71
CA VAL A 437 1.87 -22.48 19.55
C VAL A 437 1.56 -23.74 18.78
#